data_AF-A0A090WYP4-F1
#
_entry.id   AF-A0A090WYP4-F1
#
_cell.length_a   1.000
_cell.length_b   1.000
_cell.length_c   1.000
_cell.angle_alpha   90.00
_cell.angle_beta   90.00
_cell.angle_gamma   90.00
#
_symmetry.space_group_name_H-M   'P 1'
#
loop_
_entity.id
_entity.type
_entity.pdbx_description
1 polymer ?
#
loop_
_entity_poly.entity_id
_entity_poly.type
_entity_poly.pdbx_seq_one_letter_code
_entity_poly.pdbx_strand_id
1 'polypeptide(L)'
;MLIAGGDHAIRHAVEFAEDSLTQGWEDLKQHNITDKDVVVGIAASGTTPYVIAALEQCNENNIITGCISCNKNSPLSLTAQFAVEPIVGLSLLRGGVLE
;
A
#
# COMPACT_ATOMS: atom_id res chain seq x y z
N MET A 1 -7.06 9.30 4.71
CA MET A 1 -6.95 7.96 4.11
C MET A 1 -6.69 8.17 2.65
N LEU A 2 -5.62 7.60 2.12
CA LEU A 2 -5.30 7.66 0.69
C LEU A 2 -5.63 6.31 0.07
N ILE A 3 -6.15 6.33 -1.15
CA ILE A 3 -6.49 5.14 -1.90
C ILE A 3 -6.06 5.37 -3.34
N ALA A 4 -5.46 4.35 -3.97
CA ALA A 4 -5.13 4.41 -5.38
C ALA A 4 -6.38 4.76 -6.19
N GLY A 5 -6.30 5.80 -7.02
CA GLY A 5 -7.44 6.33 -7.80
C GLY A 5 -8.29 7.36 -7.06
N GLY A 6 -7.93 7.73 -5.83
CA GLY A 6 -8.58 8.78 -5.03
C GLY A 6 -10.01 8.45 -4.59
N ASP A 7 -10.74 9.44 -4.09
CA ASP A 7 -12.10 9.26 -3.53
C ASP A 7 -13.09 8.57 -4.50
N HIS A 8 -12.87 8.71 -5.82
CA HIS A 8 -13.69 8.03 -6.82
C HIS A 8 -13.58 6.51 -6.73
N ALA A 9 -12.40 5.99 -6.39
CA ALA A 9 -12.11 4.56 -6.23
C ALA A 9 -12.96 3.87 -5.17
N ILE A 10 -13.54 4.64 -4.23
CA ILE A 10 -14.41 4.13 -3.17
C ILE A 10 -15.73 3.58 -3.75
N ARG A 11 -16.23 4.17 -4.84
CA ARG A 11 -17.51 3.78 -5.45
C ARG A 11 -17.35 3.07 -6.79
N HIS A 12 -16.26 3.33 -7.50
CA HIS A 12 -16.01 2.75 -8.81
C HIS A 12 -14.55 2.34 -8.90
N ALA A 13 -14.29 1.08 -9.22
CA ALA A 13 -12.93 0.60 -9.45
C ALA A 13 -12.26 1.46 -10.54
N VAL A 14 -11.04 1.91 -10.26
CA VAL A 14 -10.19 2.60 -11.22
C VAL A 14 -9.11 1.62 -11.64
N GLU A 15 -9.22 1.10 -12.86
CA GLU A 15 -8.26 0.13 -13.39
C GLU A 15 -6.83 0.72 -13.37
N PHE A 16 -5.85 -0.13 -13.05
CA PHE A 16 -4.41 0.19 -13.03
C PHE A 16 -3.97 1.28 -12.05
N ALA A 17 -4.88 1.84 -11.24
CA ALA A 17 -4.51 2.85 -10.25
C ALA A 17 -3.51 2.30 -9.22
N GLU A 18 -3.66 1.03 -8.86
CA GLU A 18 -2.83 0.34 -7.87
C GLU A 18 -1.41 0.02 -8.38
N ASP A 19 -1.20 0.05 -9.70
CA ASP A 19 0.07 -0.23 -10.37
C ASP A 19 1.01 1.00 -10.42
N SER A 20 0.52 2.18 -10.05
CA SER A 20 1.33 3.40 -10.10
C SER A 20 2.42 3.43 -9.03
N LEU A 21 3.68 3.56 -9.47
CA LEU A 21 4.84 3.66 -8.57
C LEU A 21 5.06 5.07 -7.99
N THR A 22 4.36 6.08 -8.47
CA THR A 22 4.60 7.48 -8.07
C THR A 22 3.41 8.12 -7.37
N GLN A 23 2.19 7.72 -7.72
CA GLN A 23 0.99 8.42 -7.29
C GLN A 23 0.82 8.43 -5.76
N GLY A 24 1.17 7.35 -5.07
CA GLY A 24 1.04 7.29 -3.61
C GLY A 24 1.91 8.33 -2.88
N TRP A 25 3.11 8.60 -3.39
CA TRP A 25 3.95 9.66 -2.86
C TRP A 25 3.41 11.05 -3.20
N GLU A 26 2.93 11.26 -4.42
CA GLU A 26 2.30 12.52 -4.81
C GLU A 26 1.06 12.84 -3.96
N ASP A 27 0.26 11.83 -3.64
CA ASP A 27 -0.91 11.96 -2.78
C ASP A 27 -0.49 12.33 -1.35
N LEU A 28 0.54 11.68 -0.79
CA LEU A 28 1.08 12.05 0.53
C LEU A 28 1.59 13.49 0.57
N LYS A 29 2.29 13.95 -0.47
CA LYS A 29 2.78 15.34 -0.56
C LYS A 29 1.66 16.38 -0.59
N GLN A 30 0.53 16.08 -1.22
CA GLN A 30 -0.65 16.97 -1.22
C GLN A 30 -1.20 17.21 0.20
N HIS A 31 -0.93 16.28 1.12
CA HIS A 31 -1.28 16.39 2.53
C HIS A 31 -0.14 16.93 3.42
N ASN A 32 0.92 17.47 2.81
CA ASN A 32 2.07 18.04 3.53
C ASN A 32 2.70 17.06 4.53
N ILE A 33 2.86 15.78 4.15
CA ILE A 33 3.50 14.76 4.99
C ILE A 33 4.91 15.20 5.44
N THR A 34 5.25 14.86 6.67
CA THR A 34 6.54 15.20 7.30
C THR A 34 7.13 14.00 8.06
N ASP A 35 8.37 14.16 8.53
CA ASP A 35 9.08 13.22 9.40
C ASP A 35 8.43 13.04 10.79
N LYS A 36 7.45 13.88 11.13
CA LYS A 36 6.66 13.77 12.38
C LYS A 36 5.43 12.88 12.24
N ASP A 37 5.14 12.45 11.02
CA ASP A 37 3.98 11.62 10.71
C ASP A 37 4.35 10.13 10.69
N VAL A 38 3.31 9.29 10.73
CA VAL A 38 3.43 7.85 10.56
C VAL A 38 2.56 7.43 9.37
N VAL A 39 3.14 6.71 8.42
CA VAL A 39 2.42 6.18 7.26
C VAL A 39 2.24 4.67 7.42
N VAL A 40 0.99 4.20 7.34
CA VAL A 40 0.67 2.77 7.40
C VAL A 40 0.16 2.31 6.05
N GLY A 41 0.95 1.47 5.37
CA GLY A 41 0.58 0.85 4.10
C GLY A 41 -0.30 -0.39 4.30
N ILE A 42 -1.39 -0.52 3.54
CA ILE A 42 -2.30 -1.67 3.62
C ILE A 42 -2.41 -2.30 2.24
N ALA A 43 -1.96 -3.55 2.11
CA ALA A 43 -2.19 -4.35 0.91
C ALA A 43 -2.28 -5.83 1.31
N ALA A 44 -3.43 -6.46 1.08
CA ALA A 44 -3.63 -7.87 1.46
C ALA A 44 -2.65 -8.81 0.74
N SER A 45 -2.38 -8.57 -0.55
CA SER A 45 -1.37 -9.30 -1.33
C SER A 45 0.05 -9.02 -0.84
N GLY A 46 0.27 -7.85 -0.23
CA GLY A 46 1.60 -7.33 0.10
C GLY A 46 2.45 -6.97 -1.13
N THR A 47 1.86 -6.92 -2.33
CA THR A 47 2.57 -6.68 -3.59
C THR A 47 2.09 -5.44 -4.36
N THR A 48 1.15 -4.67 -3.80
CA THR A 48 0.55 -3.51 -4.50
C THR A 48 1.58 -2.38 -4.71
N PRO A 49 1.97 -2.07 -5.96
CA PRO A 49 3.03 -1.10 -6.27
C PRO A 49 2.81 0.29 -5.68
N TYR A 50 1.58 0.81 -5.75
CA TYR A 50 1.21 2.11 -5.18
C TYR A 50 1.56 2.24 -3.69
N VAL A 51 1.33 1.18 -2.92
CA VAL A 51 1.58 1.19 -1.48
C VAL A 51 3.07 1.03 -1.20
N ILE A 52 3.72 0.09 -1.89
CA ILE A 52 5.15 -0.20 -1.68
C ILE A 52 6.01 1.03 -1.98
N ALA A 53 5.84 1.63 -3.17
CA ALA A 53 6.64 2.76 -3.58
C ALA A 53 6.40 4.00 -2.71
N ALA A 54 5.17 4.19 -2.20
CA ALA A 54 4.88 5.24 -1.22
C ALA A 54 5.66 5.03 0.09
N LEU A 55 5.76 3.80 0.58
CA LEU A 55 6.54 3.49 1.79
C LEU A 55 8.05 3.60 1.55
N GLU A 56 8.55 3.22 0.37
CA GLU A 56 9.95 3.43 -0.02
C GLU A 56 10.31 4.92 0.05
N GLN A 57 9.49 5.78 -0.56
CA GLN A 57 9.67 7.23 -0.49
C GLN A 57 9.59 7.77 0.93
N CYS A 58 8.68 7.25 1.76
CA CYS A 58 8.61 7.62 3.18
C CYS A 58 9.92 7.28 3.91
N ASN A 59 10.47 6.09 3.69
CA ASN A 59 11.73 5.67 4.30
C ASN A 59 12.91 6.55 3.84
N GLU A 60 12.99 6.88 2.56
CA GLU A 60 14.02 7.80 2.01
C GLU A 60 13.96 9.19 2.66
N ASN A 61 12.77 9.61 3.11
CA ASN A 61 12.52 10.89 3.77
C ASN A 61 12.50 10.79 5.31
N ASN A 62 12.94 9.66 5.89
CA ASN A 62 12.98 9.41 7.33
C ASN A 62 11.61 9.47 8.04
N ILE A 63 10.53 9.21 7.31
CA ILE A 63 9.17 9.12 7.85
C ILE A 63 8.96 7.72 8.43
N ILE A 64 8.32 7.61 9.59
CA ILE A 64 8.04 6.32 10.21
C ILE A 64 7.01 5.56 9.38
N THR A 65 7.34 4.31 9.02
CA THR A 65 6.46 3.46 8.22
C THR A 65 6.03 2.19 8.95
N GLY A 66 4.74 1.85 8.83
CA GLY A 66 4.22 0.55 9.21
C GLY A 66 3.43 -0.08 8.07
N CYS A 67 3.09 -1.37 8.18
CA CYS A 67 2.20 -1.98 7.22
C CYS A 67 1.32 -3.10 7.78
N ILE A 68 0.28 -3.43 7.02
CA ILE A 68 -0.58 -4.60 7.21
C ILE A 68 -0.64 -5.39 5.90
N SER A 69 -0.23 -6.65 5.95
CA SER A 69 -0.22 -7.59 4.81
C SER A 69 -0.63 -8.98 5.27
N CYS A 70 -1.35 -9.73 4.43
CA CYS A 70 -1.77 -11.10 4.78
C CYS A 70 -0.72 -12.16 4.42
N ASN A 71 0.43 -11.73 3.87
CA ASN A 71 1.50 -12.60 3.40
C ASN A 71 2.80 -12.31 4.16
N LYS A 72 3.39 -13.37 4.71
CA LYS A 72 4.71 -13.30 5.37
C LYS A 72 5.80 -12.87 4.40
N ASN A 73 6.69 -12.01 4.87
CA ASN A 73 7.84 -11.50 4.11
C ASN A 73 7.44 -10.94 2.74
N SER A 74 6.23 -10.38 2.64
CA SER A 74 5.80 -9.75 1.41
C SER A 74 6.67 -8.52 1.08
N PRO A 75 6.77 -8.11 -0.20
CA PRO A 75 7.49 -6.88 -0.55
C PRO A 75 7.11 -5.70 0.34
N LEU A 76 5.81 -5.48 0.58
CA LEU A 76 5.34 -4.42 1.48
C LEU A 76 5.88 -4.57 2.91
N SER A 77 5.89 -5.79 3.45
CA SER A 77 6.40 -6.06 4.80
C SER A 77 7.89 -5.82 4.92
N LEU A 78 8.65 -6.11 3.87
CA LEU A 78 10.10 -5.89 3.83
C LEU A 78 10.45 -4.41 3.68
N THR A 79 9.57 -3.62 3.07
CA THR A 79 9.72 -2.17 2.94
C THR A 79 9.38 -1.44 4.23
N ALA A 80 8.37 -1.87 4.99
CA ALA A 80 7.94 -1.17 6.21
C ALA A 80 8.91 -1.37 7.40
N GLN A 81 9.08 -0.34 8.24
CA GLN A 81 9.85 -0.46 9.48
C GLN A 81 9.14 -1.34 10.52
N PHE A 82 7.80 -1.29 10.55
CA PHE A 82 6.97 -2.09 11.46
C PHE A 82 5.90 -2.87 10.69
N ALA A 83 6.07 -4.19 10.55
CA ALA A 83 5.14 -5.04 9.81
C ALA A 83 4.16 -5.79 10.73
N VAL A 84 2.88 -5.79 10.35
CA VAL A 84 1.83 -6.64 10.94
C VAL A 84 1.37 -7.64 9.88
N GLU A 85 1.67 -8.92 10.11
CA GLU A 85 1.46 -9.99 9.13
C GLU A 85 0.48 -11.07 9.63
N PRO A 86 -0.83 -10.79 9.71
CA PRO A 86 -1.82 -11.79 10.08
C PRO A 86 -1.89 -12.87 8.99
N ILE A 87 -1.41 -14.07 9.30
CA ILE A 87 -1.49 -15.21 8.38
C ILE A 87 -2.91 -15.76 8.41
N VAL A 88 -3.68 -15.47 7.35
CA VAL A 88 -5.10 -15.86 7.24
C VAL A 88 -5.34 -17.16 6.46
N GLY A 89 -4.28 -17.77 5.90
CA GLY A 89 -4.38 -18.97 5.06
C GLY A 89 -4.75 -18.66 3.61
N LEU A 90 -4.89 -19.70 2.78
CA LEU A 90 -5.23 -19.57 1.36
C LEU A 90 -6.67 -19.04 1.21
N SER A 91 -6.92 -18.08 0.31
CA SER A 91 -8.29 -17.77 -0.08
C SER A 91 -8.89 -18.95 -0.85
N LEU A 92 -10.14 -19.33 -0.54
CA LEU A 92 -10.84 -20.41 -1.26
C LEU A 92 -11.05 -20.07 -2.75
N LEU A 93 -11.14 -18.78 -3.07
CA LEU A 93 -11.22 -18.27 -4.42
C LEU A 93 -9.91 -17.54 -4.72
N ARG A 94 -9.03 -18.14 -5.51
CA ARG A 94 -7.94 -17.38 -6.16
C ARG A 94 -8.59 -16.48 -7.20
N GLY A 95 -8.25 -15.19 -7.22
CA GLY A 95 -8.85 -14.20 -8.13
C GLY A 95 -9.00 -14.77 -9.53
N GLY A 96 -10.24 -15.15 -9.86
CA GLY A 96 -10.58 -15.73 -11.14
C GLY A 96 -10.82 -14.60 -12.11
N VAL A 97 -10.02 -14.56 -13.17
CA VAL A 97 -10.49 -13.96 -14.41
C VAL A 97 -11.62 -14.85 -14.88
N LEU A 98 -12.86 -14.35 -14.84
CA LEU A 98 -13.93 -14.94 -15.62
C LEU A 98 -13.63 -14.55 -17.08
N GLU A 99 -13.04 -15.47 -17.85
CA GLU A 99 -13.41 -15.63 -19.26
C GLU A 99 -14.63 -16.55 -19.34
#